data_AF-A0A816W441-F1
#
_entry.id   AF-A0A816W441-F1
#
_cell.length_a   1.000
_cell.length_b   1.000
_cell.length_c   1.000
_cell.angle_alpha   90.00
_cell.angle_beta   90.00
_cell.angle_gamma   90.00
#
_symmetry.space_group_name_H-M   'P 1'
#
loop_
_entity.id
_entity.type
_entity.pdbx_description
1 polymer ?
#
loop_
_entity_poly.entity_id
_entity_poly.type
_entity_poly.pdbx_seq_one_letter_code
_entity_poly.pdbx_strand_id
1 'polypeptide(L)'
;MVRIQKVESFYAKLRESATSSDSHNPLLIFPSSSDVDSICALKVITHILESDSIQYSCFPVSSFLEIHKYAGPGLCSSLESPVTILLINWGCHRDLKLVLKLGPKARVFVVDSHRPIHLHNLSDGNERVVVLHTDDDERQADLAYDFDVLKLANESYQMRQESVGVDESEDEDEEEEEEEEESDDGDRPSKRRKMGDDGVKLFKKLKRDYYKMGTFHGKPSGCLLFELSHFLRKNTNELLWLACVSLTDQFVHERLTDERYQAAVMELEQHINSSGNIDKVTSVTLKDGTKVRAPDCSRISYEEEPRLMLLREWNLFDSMLCSSYIATKLKTWSDNGIKKLKLLLARMGFALIECQQKFPYMNNEVKRKMKQEFDRFLPEYGLNDFYYRSFLRLHGYSSRVSAADVVYGITALLESFLGSGGSSASQQFGEAYDALSLNNLDKLRSGMQQAIKVQRAILRQGSAAITKTGCIRSGRKFRWVKVEDSIDAKYLGYPQALTKFCYFLMDALREKGARMKPMLCACASQELGKILVVGVCGKPRLGAELRVLGLGEVKHKLSLDELNHLAWGHDKRSSRASVADVVYGITALLESFLSSGGSSASQQFGEAYDALSLNNLR
;
A
#
# COMPACT_ATOMS: atom_id res chain seq x y z
N MET A 1 18.98 21.68 -3.43
CA MET A 1 17.56 21.31 -3.55
C MET A 1 17.37 19.84 -3.20
N VAL A 2 16.63 19.62 -2.12
CA VAL A 2 16.39 18.33 -1.43
C VAL A 2 15.18 17.61 -2.02
N ARG A 3 14.13 18.38 -2.32
CA ARG A 3 12.97 17.94 -3.11
C ARG A 3 13.32 18.00 -4.60
N ILE A 4 13.12 16.90 -5.32
CA ILE A 4 13.36 16.86 -6.77
C ILE A 4 12.07 16.49 -7.49
N GLN A 5 11.66 17.36 -8.40
CA GLN A 5 10.42 17.22 -9.17
C GLN A 5 10.57 16.35 -10.41
N LYS A 6 11.79 16.21 -10.92
CA LYS A 6 12.08 15.51 -12.17
C LYS A 6 12.94 14.27 -11.97
N VAL A 7 12.51 13.15 -12.54
CA VAL A 7 13.15 11.83 -12.39
C VAL A 7 14.60 11.83 -12.85
N GLU A 8 14.94 12.54 -13.92
CA GLU A 8 16.30 12.62 -14.48
C GLU A 8 17.25 13.38 -13.57
N SER A 9 16.76 14.45 -12.92
CA SER A 9 17.56 15.23 -11.96
C SER A 9 17.82 14.44 -10.68
N PHE A 10 16.85 13.60 -10.29
CA PHE A 10 16.99 12.71 -9.14
C PHE A 10 18.06 11.66 -9.41
N TYR A 11 17.98 10.99 -10.55
CA TYR A 11 18.96 9.98 -10.93
C TYR A 11 20.37 10.55 -11.11
N ALA A 12 20.51 11.74 -11.71
CA ALA A 12 21.82 12.39 -11.86
C ALA A 12 22.53 12.58 -10.51
N LYS A 13 21.82 13.06 -9.49
CA LYS A 13 22.38 13.22 -8.13
C LYS A 13 22.64 11.88 -7.43
N LEU A 14 21.76 10.90 -7.61
CA LEU A 14 21.96 9.55 -7.07
C LEU A 14 23.24 8.94 -7.65
N ARG A 15 23.39 9.01 -8.98
CA ARG A 15 24.57 8.52 -9.69
C ARG A 15 25.83 9.22 -9.23
N GLU A 16 25.84 10.55 -9.18
CA GLU A 16 26.97 11.34 -8.68
C GLU A 16 27.37 10.88 -7.26
N SER A 17 26.40 10.79 -6.35
CA SER A 17 26.62 10.34 -4.97
C SER A 17 27.17 8.92 -4.91
N ALA A 18 26.61 7.98 -5.68
CA ALA A 18 27.04 6.59 -5.72
C ALA A 18 28.44 6.42 -6.34
N THR A 19 28.81 7.23 -7.34
CA THR A 19 30.15 7.18 -7.95
C THR A 19 31.22 7.90 -7.14
N SER A 20 30.82 8.83 -6.28
CA SER A 20 31.73 9.53 -5.36
C SER A 20 32.14 8.70 -4.14
N SER A 21 31.40 7.63 -3.86
CA SER A 21 31.76 6.65 -2.84
C SER A 21 32.95 5.80 -3.32
N ASP A 22 33.93 5.57 -2.44
CA ASP A 22 35.07 4.70 -2.72
C ASP A 22 34.62 3.33 -3.23
N SER A 23 35.49 2.65 -4.00
CA SER A 23 35.23 1.32 -4.56
C SER A 23 34.85 0.24 -3.54
N HIS A 24 35.00 0.52 -2.25
CA HIS A 24 34.62 -0.37 -1.14
C HIS A 24 33.18 -0.15 -0.63
N ASN A 25 32.50 0.93 -1.02
CA ASN A 25 31.15 1.28 -0.56
C ASN A 25 30.17 1.35 -1.75
N PRO A 26 29.52 0.22 -2.14
CA PRO A 26 28.51 0.23 -3.17
C PRO A 26 27.25 0.99 -2.72
N LEU A 27 26.40 1.38 -3.69
CA LEU A 27 25.08 1.92 -3.40
C LEU A 27 24.23 0.89 -2.63
N LEU A 28 23.72 1.25 -1.45
CA LEU A 28 22.85 0.38 -0.67
C LEU A 28 21.38 0.64 -1.03
N ILE A 29 20.68 -0.37 -1.53
CA ILE A 29 19.27 -0.28 -1.93
C ILE A 29 18.41 -1.06 -0.93
N PHE A 30 17.43 -0.39 -0.34
CA PHE A 30 16.49 -1.00 0.61
C PHE A 30 15.06 -0.88 0.07
N PRO A 31 14.59 -1.87 -0.70
CA PRO A 31 13.20 -1.95 -1.12
C PRO A 31 12.32 -2.46 0.03
N SER A 32 11.09 -1.96 0.10
CA SER A 32 10.09 -2.51 1.00
C SER A 32 9.80 -3.97 0.67
N SER A 33 9.72 -4.81 1.71
CA SER A 33 9.53 -6.26 1.57
C SER A 33 8.06 -6.69 1.43
N SER A 34 7.11 -5.76 1.35
CA SER A 34 5.67 -6.04 1.51
C SER A 34 4.80 -5.70 0.31
N ASP A 35 5.35 -5.04 -0.72
CA ASP A 35 4.59 -4.55 -1.86
C ASP A 35 5.19 -4.97 -3.21
N VAL A 36 4.30 -5.22 -4.17
CA VAL A 36 4.66 -5.65 -5.52
C VAL A 36 5.33 -4.51 -6.28
N ASP A 37 4.89 -3.27 -6.04
CA ASP A 37 5.48 -2.07 -6.63
C ASP A 37 6.98 -1.94 -6.30
N SER A 38 7.41 -2.25 -5.07
CA SER A 38 8.83 -2.27 -4.68
C SER A 38 9.67 -3.23 -5.50
N ILE A 39 9.16 -4.43 -5.76
CA ILE A 39 9.87 -5.42 -6.57
C ILE A 39 9.99 -4.93 -8.01
N CYS A 40 8.92 -4.36 -8.55
CA CYS A 40 8.90 -3.78 -9.90
C CYS A 40 9.90 -2.62 -10.01
N ALA A 41 9.81 -1.65 -9.09
CA ALA A 41 10.72 -0.52 -8.96
C ALA A 41 12.18 -0.96 -8.84
N LEU A 42 12.47 -1.95 -7.98
CA LEU A 42 13.80 -2.53 -7.81
C LEU A 42 14.35 -3.06 -9.13
N LYS A 43 13.59 -3.90 -9.85
CA LYS A 43 14.01 -4.45 -11.15
C LYS A 43 14.28 -3.36 -12.20
N VAL A 44 13.48 -2.30 -12.20
CA VAL A 44 13.68 -1.17 -13.13
C VAL A 44 14.96 -0.41 -12.80
N ILE A 45 15.17 -0.02 -11.54
CA ILE A 45 16.37 0.76 -11.19
C ILE A 45 17.65 -0.07 -11.31
N THR A 46 17.64 -1.36 -10.96
CA THR A 46 18.82 -2.21 -11.10
C THR A 46 19.22 -2.36 -12.56
N HIS A 47 18.26 -2.49 -13.49
CA HIS A 47 18.56 -2.48 -14.93
C HIS A 47 19.27 -1.19 -15.37
N ILE A 48 18.82 -0.03 -14.89
CA ILE A 48 19.43 1.26 -15.19
C ILE A 48 20.85 1.33 -14.59
N LEU A 49 21.03 0.94 -13.32
CA LEU A 49 22.31 0.96 -12.63
C LEU A 49 23.34 0.02 -13.29
N GLU A 50 22.93 -1.18 -13.69
CA GLU A 50 23.77 -2.15 -14.40
C GLU A 50 24.25 -1.60 -15.74
N SER A 51 23.35 -0.96 -16.50
CA SER A 51 23.71 -0.33 -17.77
C SER A 51 24.69 0.85 -17.61
N ASP A 52 24.71 1.49 -16.44
CA ASP A 52 25.66 2.54 -16.08
C ASP A 52 26.88 2.02 -15.30
N SER A 53 27.01 0.69 -15.14
CA SER A 53 28.10 0.03 -14.40
C SER A 53 28.26 0.51 -12.95
N ILE A 54 27.15 0.86 -12.29
CA ILE A 54 27.14 1.28 -10.89
C ILE A 54 27.01 0.05 -10.00
N GLN A 55 27.95 -0.13 -9.07
CA GLN A 55 27.88 -1.22 -8.08
C GLN A 55 26.84 -0.93 -7.01
N TYR A 56 26.02 -1.93 -6.69
CA TYR A 56 24.97 -1.81 -5.70
C TYR A 56 24.82 -3.10 -4.88
N SER A 57 24.16 -3.00 -3.72
CA SER A 57 23.75 -4.13 -2.89
C SER A 57 22.32 -3.93 -2.42
N CYS A 58 21.49 -4.97 -2.56
CA CYS A 58 20.07 -4.90 -2.27
C CYS A 58 19.71 -5.70 -1.01
N PHE A 59 18.99 -5.07 -0.10
CA PHE A 59 18.53 -5.70 1.14
C PHE A 59 17.05 -5.35 1.35
N PRO A 60 16.10 -6.28 1.14
CA PRO A 60 14.69 -6.01 1.39
C PRO A 60 14.47 -5.72 2.87
N VAL A 61 13.64 -4.71 3.16
CA VAL A 61 13.40 -4.23 4.51
C VAL A 61 11.93 -4.23 4.87
N SER A 62 11.70 -4.66 6.10
CA SER A 62 10.47 -4.59 6.85
C SER A 62 10.64 -3.74 8.11
N SER A 63 11.85 -3.25 8.44
CA SER A 63 12.05 -2.39 9.61
C SER A 63 13.21 -1.41 9.45
N PHE A 64 13.17 -0.30 10.18
CA PHE A 64 14.35 0.57 10.32
C PHE A 64 15.52 -0.14 11.02
N LEU A 65 15.28 -1.18 11.82
CA LEU A 65 16.34 -1.96 12.47
C LEU A 65 17.17 -2.73 11.43
N GLU A 66 16.56 -3.23 10.37
CA GLU A 66 17.28 -3.90 9.29
C GLU A 66 18.18 -2.93 8.53
N ILE A 67 17.71 -1.68 8.29
CA ILE A 67 18.57 -0.64 7.70
C ILE A 67 19.78 -0.38 8.61
N HIS A 68 19.57 -0.25 9.93
CA HIS A 68 20.68 -0.10 10.89
C HIS A 68 21.61 -1.32 10.94
N LYS A 69 21.09 -2.53 10.75
CA LYS A 69 21.91 -3.75 10.70
C LYS A 69 22.88 -3.74 9.52
N TYR A 70 22.44 -3.29 8.34
CA TYR A 70 23.26 -3.32 7.12
C TYR A 70 24.07 -2.04 6.89
N ALA A 71 23.55 -0.88 7.30
CA ALA A 71 24.16 0.43 7.03
C ALA A 71 24.54 1.21 8.29
N GLY A 72 24.04 0.85 9.48
CA GLY A 72 24.18 1.61 10.72
C GLY A 72 25.62 2.02 11.09
N PRO A 73 26.62 1.13 11.00
CA PRO A 73 28.01 1.49 11.26
C PRO A 73 28.53 2.59 10.34
N GLY A 74 28.06 2.64 9.08
CA GLY A 74 28.41 3.68 8.09
C GLY A 74 27.58 4.96 8.19
N LEU A 75 26.36 4.87 8.74
CA LEU A 75 25.45 6.01 8.84
C LEU A 75 25.76 6.93 10.02
N CYS A 76 26.19 6.35 11.14
CA CYS A 76 26.34 7.07 12.42
C CYS A 76 27.77 7.51 12.72
N SER A 77 28.77 6.95 12.04
CA SER A 77 30.18 7.16 12.35
C SER A 77 30.77 8.32 11.56
N SER A 78 31.83 8.93 12.12
CA SER A 78 32.71 9.87 11.41
C SER A 78 33.64 9.17 10.40
N LEU A 79 33.20 8.06 9.78
CA LEU A 79 33.98 7.38 8.76
C LEU A 79 34.32 8.36 7.62
N GLU A 80 35.50 8.21 7.04
CA GLU A 80 35.98 9.11 6.00
C GLU A 80 35.17 9.01 4.70
N SER A 81 34.56 7.85 4.42
CA SER A 81 33.90 7.56 3.15
C SER A 81 32.38 7.86 3.16
N PRO A 82 31.84 8.45 2.09
CA PRO A 82 30.42 8.77 1.99
C PRO A 82 29.58 7.51 1.79
N VAL A 83 28.42 7.47 2.46
CA VAL A 83 27.44 6.36 2.37
C VAL A 83 26.22 6.86 1.64
N THR A 84 25.89 6.20 0.52
CA THR A 84 24.71 6.50 -0.29
C THR A 84 23.68 5.38 -0.15
N ILE A 85 22.46 5.75 0.22
CA ILE A 85 21.32 4.85 0.37
C ILE A 85 20.22 5.22 -0.62
N LEU A 86 19.56 4.21 -1.21
CA LEU A 86 18.29 4.34 -1.94
C LEU A 86 17.19 3.56 -1.21
N LEU A 87 16.14 4.24 -0.78
CA LEU A 87 14.93 3.64 -0.22
C LEU A 87 13.84 3.58 -1.29
N ILE A 88 13.18 2.43 -1.45
CA ILE A 88 12.08 2.23 -2.40
C ILE A 88 10.81 1.84 -1.64
N ASN A 89 9.73 2.61 -1.82
CA ASN A 89 8.45 2.53 -1.09
C ASN A 89 8.61 2.42 0.43
N TRP A 90 9.64 3.07 0.97
CA TRP A 90 9.97 2.98 2.38
C TRP A 90 10.48 4.30 2.96
N GLY A 91 9.84 4.75 4.03
CA GLY A 91 10.46 5.67 5.00
C GLY A 91 9.99 7.11 4.95
N CYS A 92 9.19 7.48 3.95
CA CYS A 92 8.79 8.88 3.77
C CYS A 92 7.98 9.47 4.95
N HIS A 93 7.24 8.66 5.72
CA HIS A 93 6.35 9.11 6.81
C HIS A 93 7.07 9.42 8.13
N ARG A 94 8.38 9.15 8.24
CA ARG A 94 9.19 9.47 9.43
C ARG A 94 10.27 10.48 9.07
N ASP A 95 10.74 11.22 10.07
CA ASP A 95 11.97 11.98 9.95
C ASP A 95 13.16 11.02 9.76
N LEU A 96 13.65 10.91 8.52
CA LEU A 96 14.71 9.97 8.17
C LEU A 96 16.05 10.37 8.77
N LYS A 97 16.31 11.68 8.92
CA LYS A 97 17.55 12.19 9.52
C LYS A 97 17.64 11.74 10.97
N LEU A 98 16.54 11.86 11.71
CA LEU A 98 16.45 11.44 13.11
C LEU A 98 16.47 9.92 13.27
N VAL A 99 15.58 9.21 12.57
CA VAL A 99 15.38 7.75 12.77
C VAL A 99 16.60 6.94 12.35
N LEU A 100 17.29 7.36 11.28
CA LEU A 100 18.51 6.71 10.81
C LEU A 100 19.79 7.29 11.44
N LYS A 101 19.68 8.33 12.29
CA LYS A 101 20.82 9.01 12.91
C LYS A 101 21.88 9.41 11.88
N LEU A 102 21.45 10.07 10.80
CA LEU A 102 22.30 10.34 9.64
C LEU A 102 23.45 11.30 9.98
N GLY A 103 24.68 10.83 9.84
CA GLY A 103 25.91 11.61 9.95
C GLY A 103 26.16 12.55 8.77
N PRO A 104 27.22 13.39 8.86
CA PRO A 104 27.48 14.47 7.91
C PRO A 104 28.02 14.03 6.54
N LYS A 105 28.15 12.73 6.27
CA LYS A 105 28.54 12.18 4.97
C LYS A 105 27.54 11.16 4.43
N ALA A 106 26.44 10.91 5.15
CA ALA A 106 25.37 10.05 4.70
C ALA A 106 24.41 10.81 3.79
N ARG A 107 23.98 10.17 2.70
CA ARG A 107 22.92 10.67 1.81
C ARG A 107 21.88 9.58 1.56
N VAL A 108 20.61 9.92 1.73
CA VAL A 108 19.47 9.02 1.56
C VAL A 108 18.59 9.54 0.43
N PHE A 109 18.46 8.74 -0.61
CA PHE A 109 17.57 8.96 -1.74
C PHE A 109 16.29 8.16 -1.52
N VAL A 110 15.13 8.75 -1.77
CA VAL A 110 13.82 8.15 -1.50
C VAL A 110 12.94 8.22 -2.74
N VAL A 111 12.50 7.06 -3.21
CA VAL A 111 11.41 6.89 -4.19
C VAL A 111 10.30 6.15 -3.47
N ASP A 112 9.26 6.86 -3.05
CA ASP A 112 8.21 6.30 -2.22
C ASP A 112 6.85 6.85 -2.66
N SER A 113 5.87 5.96 -2.86
CA SER A 113 4.52 6.34 -3.24
C SER A 113 3.66 6.74 -2.04
N HIS A 114 4.06 6.45 -0.80
CA HIS A 114 3.25 6.79 0.38
C HIS A 114 3.23 8.30 0.66
N ARG A 115 2.10 8.78 1.18
CA ARG A 115 1.85 10.18 1.52
C ARG A 115 1.01 10.27 2.81
N PRO A 116 1.04 11.39 3.55
CA PRO A 116 1.92 12.54 3.37
C PRO A 116 3.38 12.21 3.69
N ILE A 117 4.31 12.92 3.05
CA ILE A 117 5.74 12.81 3.36
C ILE A 117 6.03 13.63 4.61
N HIS A 118 6.84 13.13 5.52
CA HIS A 118 7.21 13.88 6.72
C HIS A 118 7.88 15.22 6.32
N LEU A 119 7.38 16.33 6.87
CA LEU A 119 7.79 17.69 6.47
C LEU A 119 9.31 17.89 6.48
N HIS A 120 10.03 17.37 7.47
CA HIS A 120 11.50 17.51 7.52
C HIS A 120 12.24 16.81 6.37
N ASN A 121 11.66 15.80 5.73
CA ASN A 121 12.25 15.17 4.56
C ASN A 121 12.07 16.03 3.29
N LEU A 122 11.12 16.96 3.30
CA LEU A 122 10.85 17.88 2.19
C LEU A 122 11.60 19.21 2.33
N SER A 123 12.12 19.53 3.52
CA SER A 123 12.79 20.81 3.75
C SER A 123 14.11 20.92 2.98
N ASP A 124 14.36 22.10 2.40
CA ASP A 124 15.65 22.46 1.80
C ASP A 124 16.79 22.51 2.81
N GLY A 125 16.50 22.69 4.10
CA GLY A 125 17.51 22.62 5.17
C GLY A 125 18.01 21.21 5.46
N ASN A 126 17.39 20.17 4.89
CA ASN A 126 17.77 18.77 5.11
C ASN A 126 18.56 18.21 3.93
N GLU A 127 19.81 18.65 3.76
CA GLU A 127 20.69 18.22 2.65
C GLU A 127 21.00 16.70 2.60
N ARG A 128 20.67 15.97 3.68
CA ARG A 128 20.94 14.54 3.84
C ARG A 128 19.93 13.66 3.13
N VAL A 129 18.71 14.13 2.98
CA VAL A 129 17.62 13.37 2.39
C VAL A 129 17.33 13.99 1.03
N VAL A 130 17.06 13.16 0.03
CA VAL A 130 16.66 13.59 -1.31
C VAL A 130 15.43 12.79 -1.69
N VAL A 131 14.29 13.47 -1.83
CA VAL A 131 13.01 12.82 -2.11
C VAL A 131 12.60 13.13 -3.54
N LEU A 132 12.28 12.08 -4.30
CA LEU A 132 11.57 12.22 -5.57
C LEU A 132 10.10 12.53 -5.25
N HIS A 133 9.72 13.80 -5.43
CA HIS A 133 8.37 14.29 -5.21
C HIS A 133 7.99 15.09 -6.44
N THR A 134 7.24 14.46 -7.34
CA THR A 134 6.99 15.00 -8.67
C THR A 134 6.02 16.16 -8.65
N ASP A 135 6.08 16.97 -9.70
CA ASP A 135 5.10 18.02 -9.94
C ASP A 135 3.65 17.50 -9.97
N ASP A 136 3.44 16.30 -10.49
CA ASP A 136 2.12 15.67 -10.56
C ASP A 136 1.59 15.33 -9.16
N ASP A 137 2.48 14.95 -8.23
CA ASP A 137 2.10 14.74 -6.83
C ASP A 137 1.68 16.05 -6.13
N GLU A 138 2.20 17.20 -6.57
CA GLU A 138 1.87 18.53 -6.01
C GLU A 138 0.59 19.12 -6.59
N ARG A 139 0.39 18.96 -7.89
CA ARG A 139 -0.66 19.65 -8.66
C ARG A 139 -1.95 18.84 -8.81
N GLN A 140 -1.97 17.57 -8.39
CA GLN A 140 -3.18 16.77 -8.46
C GLN A 140 -4.28 17.35 -7.56
N ALA A 141 -5.44 17.66 -8.16
CA ALA A 141 -6.53 18.42 -7.54
C ALA A 141 -7.05 17.87 -6.20
N ASP A 142 -6.92 16.55 -5.94
CA ASP A 142 -7.35 15.94 -4.67
C ASP A 142 -6.21 15.75 -3.66
N LEU A 143 -4.96 16.06 -4.03
CA LEU A 143 -3.78 16.03 -3.16
C LEU A 143 -3.17 17.41 -2.94
N ALA A 144 -3.59 18.39 -3.73
CA ALA A 144 -3.09 19.75 -3.66
C ALA A 144 -3.54 20.36 -2.33
N TYR A 145 -2.55 20.72 -1.52
CA TYR A 145 -2.79 21.54 -0.35
C TYR A 145 -3.04 22.97 -0.79
N ASP A 146 -3.98 23.66 -0.13
CA ASP A 146 -4.28 25.08 -0.40
C ASP A 146 -3.16 26.04 0.05
N PHE A 147 -1.99 25.50 0.41
CA PHE A 147 -0.84 26.21 0.93
C PHE A 147 0.47 25.61 0.41
N ASP A 148 1.54 26.40 0.49
CA ASP A 148 2.88 25.99 0.09
C ASP A 148 3.48 25.01 1.10
N VAL A 149 3.49 23.73 0.73
CA VAL A 149 4.06 22.64 1.54
C VAL A 149 5.57 22.80 1.75
N LEU A 150 6.31 23.33 0.77
CA LEU A 150 7.76 23.53 0.90
C LEU A 150 8.06 24.62 1.92
N LYS A 151 7.29 25.72 1.88
CA LYS A 151 7.38 26.78 2.90
C LYS A 151 7.08 26.22 4.29
N LEU A 152 5.99 25.46 4.45
CA LEU A 152 5.64 24.81 5.71
C LEU A 152 6.74 23.85 6.19
N ALA A 153 7.33 23.07 5.28
CA ALA A 153 8.41 22.15 5.59
C ALA A 153 9.68 22.87 6.09
N ASN A 154 10.04 23.98 5.46
CA ASN A 154 11.18 24.79 5.85
C ASN A 154 10.97 25.47 7.20
N GLU A 155 9.79 26.04 7.44
CA GLU A 155 9.41 26.61 8.75
C GLU A 155 9.45 25.53 9.84
N SER A 156 8.89 24.35 9.58
CA SER A 156 8.91 23.22 10.53
C SER A 156 10.33 22.77 10.88
N TYR A 157 11.22 22.75 9.90
CA TYR A 157 12.60 22.33 10.11
C TYR A 157 13.44 23.38 10.84
N GLN A 158 13.20 24.68 10.59
CA GLN A 158 13.86 25.78 11.29
C GLN A 158 13.45 25.85 12.76
N MET A 159 12.14 25.78 13.07
CA MET A 159 11.67 25.80 14.46
C MET A 159 12.31 24.71 15.31
N ARG A 160 12.51 23.52 14.73
CA ARG A 160 13.17 22.42 15.44
C ARG A 160 14.66 22.64 15.69
N GLN A 161 15.36 23.37 14.83
CA GLN A 161 16.76 23.71 15.08
C GLN A 161 16.90 24.77 16.17
N GLU A 162 15.94 25.68 16.25
CA GLU A 162 15.91 26.75 17.25
C GLU A 162 15.49 26.25 18.65
N SER A 163 14.69 25.18 18.74
CA SER A 163 14.27 24.57 20.00
C SER A 163 15.28 23.59 20.63
N VAL A 164 16.48 23.43 20.06
CA VAL A 164 17.53 22.56 20.62
C VAL A 164 18.09 23.16 21.92
N GLY A 165 17.42 22.86 23.03
CA GLY A 165 17.78 23.30 24.38
C GLY A 165 16.73 22.98 25.47
N VAL A 166 15.52 22.60 25.08
CA VAL A 166 14.51 22.06 26.00
C VAL A 166 13.96 20.78 25.38
N ASP A 167 14.02 19.69 26.14
CA ASP A 167 13.33 18.45 25.84
C ASP A 167 11.83 18.79 25.84
N GLU A 168 11.25 19.04 24.67
CA GLU A 168 9.80 19.11 24.56
C GLU A 168 9.30 17.67 24.65
N SER A 169 8.89 17.28 25.87
CA SER A 169 7.77 16.38 26.03
C SER A 169 6.68 16.85 25.06
N GLU A 170 6.15 15.91 24.29
CA GLU A 170 5.02 16.15 23.40
C GLU A 170 3.80 16.50 24.26
N ASP A 171 3.74 17.74 24.77
CA ASP A 171 2.72 18.21 25.69
C ASP A 171 1.41 18.44 24.93
N GLU A 172 0.53 17.46 25.15
CA GLU A 172 -0.86 17.59 25.58
C GLU A 172 -1.80 18.46 24.71
N ASP A 173 -2.75 17.75 24.10
CA ASP A 173 -3.99 18.28 23.54
C ASP A 173 -4.79 19.03 24.65
N GLU A 174 -4.60 20.35 24.78
CA GLU A 174 -5.68 21.20 25.29
C GLU A 174 -6.75 21.26 24.18
N GLU A 175 -7.78 20.42 24.34
CA GLU A 175 -9.08 20.64 23.72
C GLU A 175 -9.61 21.99 24.25
N GLU A 176 -9.28 23.10 23.58
CA GLU A 176 -10.02 24.35 23.77
C GLU A 176 -11.45 24.10 23.25
N GLU A 177 -12.33 23.73 24.17
CA GLU A 177 -13.77 23.93 24.00
C GLU A 177 -13.99 25.42 23.73
N GLU A 178 -14.50 25.76 22.54
CA GLU A 178 -14.91 27.11 22.20
C GLU A 178 -16.09 27.52 23.10
N GLU A 179 -15.81 28.01 24.31
CA GLU A 179 -16.77 28.78 25.09
C GLU A 179 -16.74 30.23 24.60
N GLU A 180 -17.78 30.61 23.85
CA GLU A 180 -18.09 32.00 23.53
C GLU A 180 -18.50 32.74 24.82
N GLU A 181 -17.57 33.42 25.49
CA GLU A 181 -17.91 34.44 26.49
C GLU A 181 -17.87 35.84 25.86
N GLU A 182 -19.06 36.45 25.75
CA GLU A 182 -19.24 37.87 25.44
C GLU A 182 -19.05 38.76 26.69
N SER A 183 -18.43 39.94 26.45
CA SER A 183 -18.46 41.19 27.25
C SER A 183 -17.57 41.22 28.53
N ASP A 184 -16.91 42.30 28.97
CA ASP A 184 -16.85 43.72 28.59
C ASP A 184 -15.58 44.37 29.22
N ASP A 185 -15.10 45.43 28.56
CA ASP A 185 -14.27 46.58 28.96
C ASP A 185 -12.90 46.47 29.69
N GLY A 186 -11.91 47.26 29.20
CA GLY A 186 -10.69 47.58 29.97
C GLY A 186 -9.37 47.81 29.22
N ASP A 187 -9.31 48.83 28.36
CA ASP A 187 -8.16 49.65 27.92
C ASP A 187 -6.70 49.31 28.38
N ARG A 188 -5.80 48.91 27.43
CA ARG A 188 -4.42 49.45 27.16
C ARG A 188 -3.53 48.55 26.24
N PRO A 189 -2.50 49.10 25.56
CA PRO A 189 -2.10 48.65 24.22
C PRO A 189 -1.01 47.56 24.20
N SER A 190 -1.39 46.32 23.87
CA SER A 190 -0.46 45.22 23.54
C SER A 190 -0.47 44.89 22.04
N LYS A 191 -0.04 45.83 21.19
CA LYS A 191 0.03 45.63 19.73
C LYS A 191 1.36 45.05 19.23
N ARG A 192 2.35 44.82 20.11
CA ARG A 192 3.68 44.31 19.73
C ARG A 192 3.93 42.83 20.04
N ARG A 193 3.09 42.18 20.86
CA ARG A 193 3.18 40.73 21.13
C ARG A 193 2.25 39.85 20.28
N LYS A 194 1.19 40.42 19.68
CA LYS A 194 0.21 39.68 18.86
C LYS A 194 0.76 39.13 17.55
N MET A 195 1.71 39.83 16.92
CA MET A 195 2.15 39.51 15.55
C MET A 195 3.03 38.25 15.44
N GLY A 196 3.68 37.83 16.55
CA GLY A 196 4.42 36.57 16.61
C GLY A 196 3.54 35.35 16.92
N ASP A 197 2.49 35.56 17.72
CA ASP A 197 1.53 34.53 18.12
C ASP A 197 0.64 34.08 16.94
N ASP A 198 0.20 35.03 16.09
CA ASP A 198 -0.59 34.73 14.90
C ASP A 198 0.16 33.83 13.89
N GLY A 199 1.48 34.01 13.76
CA GLY A 199 2.33 33.19 12.88
C GLY A 199 2.49 31.75 13.38
N VAL A 200 2.70 31.57 14.69
CA VAL A 200 2.80 30.24 15.32
C VAL A 200 1.45 29.51 15.25
N LYS A 201 0.34 30.22 15.49
CA LYS A 201 -1.02 29.68 15.34
C LYS A 201 -1.31 29.24 13.92
N LEU A 202 -0.94 30.05 12.92
CA LEU A 202 -1.07 29.68 11.51
C LEU A 202 -0.23 28.45 11.17
N PHE A 203 1.03 28.40 11.60
CA PHE A 203 1.91 27.25 11.40
C PHE A 203 1.32 25.96 12.00
N LYS A 204 0.86 26.01 13.27
CA LYS A 204 0.21 24.87 13.93
C LYS A 204 -1.02 24.40 13.15
N LYS A 205 -1.85 25.33 12.66
CA LYS A 205 -3.01 25.03 11.82
C LYS A 205 -2.60 24.34 10.51
N LEU A 206 -1.66 24.91 9.75
CA LEU A 206 -1.21 24.35 8.46
C LEU A 206 -0.54 22.98 8.64
N LYS A 207 0.27 22.79 9.69
CA LYS A 207 0.88 21.50 10.04
C LYS A 207 -0.19 20.46 10.37
N ARG A 208 -1.21 20.83 11.15
CA ARG A 208 -2.35 19.96 11.44
C ARG A 208 -3.10 19.59 10.15
N ASP A 209 -3.43 20.58 9.33
CA ASP A 209 -4.16 20.37 8.08
C ASP A 209 -3.37 19.48 7.10
N TYR A 210 -2.03 19.61 7.07
CA TYR A 210 -1.16 18.76 6.26
C TYR A 210 -1.27 17.26 6.61
N TYR A 211 -1.27 16.92 7.89
CA TYR A 211 -1.34 15.53 8.37
C TYR A 211 -2.78 15.02 8.54
N LYS A 212 -3.78 15.91 8.59
CA LYS A 212 -5.20 15.58 8.78
C LYS A 212 -5.77 14.65 7.70
N MET A 213 -5.25 14.74 6.47
CA MET A 213 -5.70 13.89 5.35
C MET A 213 -5.40 12.39 5.55
N GLY A 214 -4.56 12.04 6.53
CA GLY A 214 -4.16 10.67 6.80
C GLY A 214 -3.31 10.06 5.68
N THR A 215 -3.13 8.74 5.70
CA THR A 215 -2.23 8.07 4.74
C THR A 215 -2.92 7.78 3.40
N PHE A 216 -2.25 8.16 2.31
CA PHE A 216 -2.68 7.90 0.94
C PHE A 216 -1.47 7.59 0.04
N HIS A 217 -1.71 7.37 -1.25
CA HIS A 217 -0.67 7.04 -2.23
C HIS A 217 -0.63 8.07 -3.36
N GLY A 218 0.58 8.46 -3.74
CA GLY A 218 0.91 9.14 -5.00
C GLY A 218 1.23 8.12 -6.10
N LYS A 219 1.90 8.58 -7.17
CA LYS A 219 2.23 7.75 -8.33
C LYS A 219 3.06 6.50 -7.90
N PRO A 220 2.79 5.30 -8.46
CA PRO A 220 3.58 4.11 -8.15
C PRO A 220 5.07 4.31 -8.46
N SER A 221 5.94 3.80 -7.59
CA SER A 221 7.39 3.95 -7.70
C SER A 221 7.95 3.27 -8.95
N GLY A 222 7.38 2.12 -9.35
CA GLY A 222 7.77 1.45 -10.60
C GLY A 222 7.40 2.21 -11.86
N CYS A 223 6.32 2.99 -11.84
CA CYS A 223 5.97 3.88 -12.96
C CYS A 223 6.97 5.04 -13.07
N LEU A 224 7.29 5.70 -11.96
CA LEU A 224 8.27 6.78 -11.91
C LEU A 224 9.66 6.35 -12.40
N LEU A 225 10.10 5.16 -12.01
CA LEU A 225 11.38 4.61 -12.45
C LEU A 225 11.34 4.12 -13.91
N PHE A 226 10.17 3.71 -14.41
CA PHE A 226 10.03 3.41 -15.83
C PHE A 226 10.14 4.67 -16.69
N GLU A 227 9.53 5.79 -16.28
CA GLU A 227 9.72 7.09 -16.93
C GLU A 227 11.20 7.49 -16.99
N LEU A 228 11.93 7.29 -15.90
CA LEU A 228 13.38 7.47 -15.88
C LEU A 228 14.06 6.60 -16.94
N SER A 229 13.71 5.30 -17.01
CA SER A 229 14.28 4.39 -18.02
C SER A 229 13.98 4.86 -19.45
N HIS A 230 12.78 5.41 -19.69
CA HIS A 230 12.37 5.93 -20.98
C HIS A 230 13.13 7.20 -21.35
N PHE A 231 13.27 8.14 -20.40
CA PHE A 231 14.04 9.36 -20.58
C PHE A 231 15.51 9.06 -20.92
N LEU A 232 16.11 8.09 -20.22
CA LEU A 232 17.48 7.65 -20.47
C LEU A 232 17.62 6.79 -21.74
N ARG A 233 16.53 6.48 -22.46
CA ARG A 233 16.47 5.56 -23.61
C ARG A 233 16.99 4.16 -23.30
N LYS A 234 16.76 3.72 -22.07
CA LYS A 234 17.09 2.38 -21.53
C LYS A 234 15.83 1.56 -21.26
N ASN A 235 14.68 1.99 -21.77
CA ASN A 235 13.42 1.29 -21.60
C ASN A 235 13.38 0.01 -22.44
N THR A 236 12.80 -1.04 -21.89
CA THR A 236 12.48 -2.27 -22.61
C THR A 236 11.01 -2.63 -22.39
N ASN A 237 10.47 -3.54 -23.20
CA ASN A 237 9.13 -4.08 -22.96
C ASN A 237 9.01 -4.76 -21.59
N GLU A 238 10.08 -5.33 -21.05
CA GLU A 238 10.07 -5.88 -19.69
C GLU A 238 9.83 -4.78 -18.66
N LEU A 239 10.54 -3.66 -18.76
CA LEU A 239 10.38 -2.54 -17.83
C LEU A 239 9.00 -1.90 -17.95
N LEU A 240 8.46 -1.79 -19.16
CA LEU A 240 7.10 -1.31 -19.39
C LEU A 240 6.05 -2.25 -18.76
N TRP A 241 6.27 -3.57 -18.84
CA TRP A 241 5.43 -4.55 -18.17
C TRP A 241 5.46 -4.38 -16.64
N LEU A 242 6.64 -4.16 -16.06
CA LEU A 242 6.79 -3.91 -14.63
C LEU A 242 6.03 -2.64 -14.20
N ALA A 243 6.05 -1.58 -15.01
CA ALA A 243 5.24 -0.39 -14.76
C ALA A 243 3.73 -0.68 -14.79
N CYS A 244 3.26 -1.53 -15.72
CA CYS A 244 1.86 -1.97 -15.77
C CYS A 244 1.47 -2.75 -14.50
N VAL A 245 2.36 -3.63 -14.02
CA VAL A 245 2.15 -4.40 -12.77
C VAL A 245 2.15 -3.47 -11.55
N SER A 246 3.06 -2.50 -11.46
CA SER A 246 3.11 -1.48 -10.40
C SER A 246 1.83 -0.66 -10.31
N LEU A 247 1.32 -0.15 -11.44
CA LEU A 247 0.06 0.58 -11.46
C LEU A 247 -1.11 -0.31 -11.02
N THR A 248 -1.12 -1.54 -11.50
CA THR A 248 -2.16 -2.51 -11.15
C THR A 248 -2.12 -2.86 -9.66
N ASP A 249 -0.93 -2.92 -9.02
CA ASP A 249 -0.78 -3.17 -7.58
C ASP A 249 -1.53 -2.16 -6.74
N GLN A 250 -1.38 -0.86 -7.03
CA GLN A 250 -2.12 0.17 -6.31
C GLN A 250 -3.63 0.09 -6.57
N PHE A 251 -4.04 -0.23 -7.80
CA PHE A 251 -5.46 -0.34 -8.15
C PHE A 251 -6.16 -1.52 -7.45
N VAL A 252 -5.63 -2.74 -7.58
CA VAL A 252 -6.30 -3.93 -7.00
C VAL A 252 -6.27 -3.96 -5.46
N HIS A 253 -5.37 -3.20 -4.84
CA HIS A 253 -5.30 -3.01 -3.40
C HIS A 253 -6.03 -1.75 -2.91
N GLU A 254 -6.84 -1.12 -3.76
CA GLU A 254 -7.71 0.02 -3.41
C GLU A 254 -6.93 1.23 -2.86
N ARG A 255 -5.69 1.42 -3.35
CA ARG A 255 -4.81 2.54 -2.99
C ARG A 255 -4.95 3.74 -3.92
N LEU A 256 -5.61 3.54 -5.06
CA LEU A 256 -5.78 4.52 -6.14
C LEU A 256 -7.27 4.69 -6.45
N THR A 257 -7.70 5.92 -6.77
CA THR A 257 -9.05 6.16 -7.29
C THR A 257 -9.20 5.64 -8.71
N ASP A 258 -10.43 5.39 -9.16
CA ASP A 258 -10.68 4.96 -10.55
C ASP A 258 -10.19 6.02 -11.54
N GLU A 259 -10.35 7.31 -11.25
CA GLU A 259 -9.94 8.41 -12.15
C GLU A 259 -8.41 8.47 -12.33
N ARG A 260 -7.66 8.33 -11.24
CA ARG A 260 -6.19 8.31 -11.30
C ARG A 260 -5.68 7.06 -11.99
N TYR A 261 -6.36 5.93 -11.78
CA TYR A 261 -6.04 4.72 -12.51
C TYR A 261 -6.22 4.92 -14.01
N GLN A 262 -7.35 5.49 -14.45
CA GLN A 262 -7.57 5.75 -15.89
C GLN A 262 -6.53 6.70 -16.47
N ALA A 263 -6.18 7.78 -15.78
CA ALA A 263 -5.15 8.71 -16.24
C ALA A 263 -3.78 8.01 -16.44
N ALA A 264 -3.35 7.22 -15.46
CA ALA A 264 -2.09 6.46 -15.55
C ALA A 264 -2.15 5.32 -16.59
N VAL A 265 -3.32 4.72 -16.80
CA VAL A 265 -3.52 3.73 -17.86
C VAL A 265 -3.33 4.37 -19.23
N MET A 266 -3.89 5.56 -19.47
CA MET A 266 -3.72 6.28 -20.73
C MET A 266 -2.24 6.57 -21.04
N GLU A 267 -1.46 6.95 -20.03
CA GLU A 267 -0.01 7.16 -20.17
C GLU A 267 0.72 5.86 -20.57
N LEU A 268 0.44 4.74 -19.90
CA LEU A 268 1.05 3.45 -20.24
C LEU A 268 0.59 2.92 -21.62
N GLU A 269 -0.66 3.14 -22.01
CA GLU A 269 -1.15 2.82 -23.35
C GLU A 269 -0.37 3.56 -24.43
N GLN A 270 -0.09 4.85 -24.22
CA GLN A 270 0.75 5.62 -25.13
C GLN A 270 2.14 5.01 -25.27
N HIS A 271 2.76 4.56 -24.19
CA HIS A 271 4.06 3.86 -24.24
C HIS A 271 3.98 2.50 -24.94
N ILE A 272 2.91 1.72 -24.71
CA ILE A 272 2.67 0.44 -25.38
C ILE A 272 2.54 0.64 -26.90
N ASN A 273 1.75 1.63 -27.31
CA ASN A 273 1.53 1.99 -28.71
C ASN A 273 2.85 2.44 -29.36
N SER A 274 3.57 3.36 -28.72
CA SER A 274 4.82 3.92 -29.23
C SER A 274 5.96 2.90 -29.33
N SER A 275 5.91 1.83 -28.53
CA SER A 275 6.89 0.73 -28.55
C SER A 275 6.59 -0.32 -29.64
N GLY A 276 5.57 -0.09 -30.48
CA GLY A 276 5.22 -0.96 -31.60
C GLY A 276 4.63 -2.31 -31.17
N ASN A 277 4.10 -2.42 -29.95
CA ASN A 277 3.52 -3.67 -29.46
C ASN A 277 2.26 -4.09 -30.24
N ILE A 278 1.50 -3.14 -30.80
CA ILE A 278 0.27 -3.40 -31.55
C ILE A 278 0.58 -3.86 -32.99
N ASP A 279 1.47 -3.14 -33.66
CA ASP A 279 1.73 -3.31 -35.10
C ASP A 279 2.78 -4.38 -35.42
N LYS A 280 3.36 -5.02 -34.39
CA LYS A 280 4.42 -6.02 -34.57
C LYS A 280 3.91 -7.25 -35.33
N VAL A 281 4.38 -7.40 -36.56
CA VAL A 281 4.08 -8.55 -37.42
C VAL A 281 4.75 -9.80 -36.85
N THR A 282 3.98 -10.61 -36.13
CA THR A 282 4.43 -11.88 -35.57
C THR A 282 4.62 -12.98 -36.60
N SER A 283 4.75 -12.73 -37.92
CA SER A 283 4.89 -13.81 -38.91
C SER A 283 6.32 -13.90 -39.47
N VAL A 284 6.97 -15.04 -39.29
CA VAL A 284 8.25 -15.40 -39.92
C VAL A 284 7.95 -16.34 -41.09
N THR A 285 8.52 -16.06 -42.25
CA THR A 285 8.45 -16.97 -43.40
C THR A 285 9.63 -17.94 -43.31
N LEU A 286 9.34 -19.23 -43.15
CA LEU A 286 10.33 -20.29 -43.15
C LEU A 286 10.95 -20.43 -44.55
N LYS A 287 12.07 -21.17 -44.65
CA LYS A 287 12.83 -21.35 -45.90
C LYS A 287 12.02 -22.03 -47.02
N ASP A 288 10.94 -22.72 -46.66
CA ASP A 288 10.01 -23.40 -47.58
C ASP A 288 8.84 -22.50 -48.04
N GLY A 289 8.81 -21.22 -47.62
CA GLY A 289 7.72 -20.28 -47.92
C GLY A 289 6.56 -20.30 -46.91
N THR A 290 6.59 -21.16 -45.90
CA THR A 290 5.55 -21.25 -44.87
C THR A 290 5.61 -20.05 -43.94
N LYS A 291 4.54 -19.24 -43.87
CA LYS A 291 4.41 -18.16 -42.89
C LYS A 291 3.97 -18.72 -41.54
N VAL A 292 4.88 -18.76 -40.58
CA VAL A 292 4.63 -19.21 -39.21
C VAL A 292 4.53 -18.01 -38.28
N ARG A 293 3.62 -18.04 -37.31
CA ARG A 293 3.55 -17.01 -36.28
C ARG A 293 4.71 -17.18 -35.29
N ALA A 294 5.74 -16.34 -35.35
CA ALA A 294 6.76 -16.21 -34.34
C ALA A 294 6.18 -15.56 -33.06
N PRO A 295 6.27 -16.23 -31.91
CA PRO A 295 5.84 -15.67 -30.65
C PRO A 295 6.78 -14.55 -30.21
N ASP A 296 6.22 -13.37 -29.96
CA ASP A 296 6.91 -12.35 -29.16
C ASP A 296 6.47 -12.50 -27.71
N CYS A 297 7.26 -13.24 -26.93
CA CYS A 297 7.04 -13.51 -25.51
C CYS A 297 7.11 -12.25 -24.62
N SER A 298 7.35 -11.08 -25.19
CA SER A 298 7.40 -9.79 -24.47
C SER A 298 6.27 -8.84 -24.86
N ARG A 299 5.36 -9.24 -25.76
CA ARG A 299 4.34 -8.34 -26.28
C ARG A 299 3.27 -8.03 -25.23
N ILE A 300 3.06 -6.75 -25.01
CA ILE A 300 2.05 -6.22 -24.09
C ILE A 300 0.84 -5.76 -24.90
N SER A 301 -0.34 -6.04 -24.39
CA SER A 301 -1.62 -5.56 -24.91
C SER A 301 -2.44 -4.99 -23.76
N TYR A 302 -3.38 -4.12 -24.08
CA TYR A 302 -4.37 -3.63 -23.13
C TYR A 302 -5.76 -4.04 -23.62
N GLU A 303 -6.59 -4.53 -22.71
CA GLU A 303 -7.95 -4.99 -23.00
C GLU A 303 -8.83 -4.68 -21.78
N GLU A 304 -10.15 -4.70 -21.95
CA GLU A 304 -11.06 -4.63 -20.81
C GLU A 304 -11.16 -6.00 -20.14
N GLU A 305 -10.85 -6.05 -18.85
CA GLU A 305 -10.97 -7.26 -18.03
C GLU A 305 -12.11 -7.14 -17.03
N PRO A 306 -12.83 -8.24 -16.75
CA PRO A 306 -13.85 -8.24 -15.72
C PRO A 306 -13.20 -8.11 -14.33
N ARG A 307 -13.89 -7.46 -13.38
CA ARG A 307 -13.52 -7.39 -11.96
C ARG A 307 -13.72 -8.75 -11.25
N LEU A 308 -13.07 -9.77 -11.79
CA LEU A 308 -13.07 -11.16 -11.33
C LEU A 308 -11.65 -11.57 -10.95
N MET A 309 -11.46 -11.88 -9.67
CA MET A 309 -10.15 -12.28 -9.16
C MET A 309 -9.73 -13.62 -9.77
N LEU A 310 -8.54 -13.65 -10.38
CA LEU A 310 -7.86 -14.87 -10.83
C LEU A 310 -8.72 -15.77 -11.74
N LEU A 311 -9.56 -15.17 -12.59
CA LEU A 311 -10.52 -15.89 -13.45
C LEU A 311 -9.87 -17.05 -14.22
N ARG A 312 -8.67 -16.85 -14.75
CA ARG A 312 -7.93 -17.85 -15.55
C ARG A 312 -7.40 -19.03 -14.74
N GLU A 313 -7.23 -18.86 -13.44
CA GLU A 313 -6.75 -19.89 -12.53
C GLU A 313 -7.89 -20.70 -11.89
N TRP A 314 -9.14 -20.20 -11.98
CA TRP A 314 -10.33 -20.78 -11.37
C TRP A 314 -11.31 -21.27 -12.44
N ASN A 315 -12.52 -21.62 -12.02
CA ASN A 315 -13.70 -21.68 -12.88
C ASN A 315 -14.51 -20.38 -12.74
N LEU A 316 -15.39 -20.09 -13.70
CA LEU A 316 -16.17 -18.86 -13.72
C LEU A 316 -17.07 -18.73 -12.48
N PHE A 317 -17.72 -19.82 -12.06
CA PHE A 317 -18.64 -19.82 -10.94
C PHE A 317 -17.95 -19.43 -9.62
N ASP A 318 -16.83 -20.06 -9.28
CA ASP A 318 -16.06 -19.79 -8.07
C ASP A 318 -15.45 -18.39 -8.09
N SER A 319 -15.03 -17.90 -9.27
CA SER A 319 -14.50 -16.54 -9.44
C SER A 319 -15.57 -15.50 -9.16
N MET A 320 -16.78 -15.70 -9.68
CA MET A 320 -17.91 -14.84 -9.35
C MET A 320 -18.32 -14.95 -7.88
N LEU A 321 -18.29 -16.15 -7.32
CA LEU A 321 -18.70 -16.40 -5.93
C LEU A 321 -17.81 -15.63 -4.93
N CYS A 322 -16.49 -15.65 -5.15
CA CYS A 322 -15.52 -15.14 -4.20
C CYS A 322 -15.03 -13.71 -4.48
N SER A 323 -15.20 -13.18 -5.69
CA SER A 323 -14.76 -11.81 -6.01
C SER A 323 -15.57 -10.79 -5.19
N SER A 324 -14.89 -9.94 -4.41
CA SER A 324 -15.51 -9.03 -3.43
C SER A 324 -16.61 -8.15 -4.03
N TYR A 325 -16.43 -7.66 -5.26
CA TYR A 325 -17.42 -6.82 -5.94
C TYR A 325 -18.76 -7.52 -6.16
N ILE A 326 -18.74 -8.76 -6.68
CA ILE A 326 -19.96 -9.57 -6.86
C ILE A 326 -20.48 -10.06 -5.52
N ALA A 327 -19.58 -10.55 -4.66
CA ALA A 327 -19.96 -11.19 -3.42
C ALA A 327 -20.79 -10.27 -2.53
N THR A 328 -20.44 -8.98 -2.49
CA THR A 328 -21.15 -7.94 -1.73
C THR A 328 -22.50 -7.55 -2.32
N LYS A 329 -22.57 -7.35 -3.65
CA LYS A 329 -23.83 -7.02 -4.37
C LYS A 329 -24.84 -8.15 -4.35
N LEU A 330 -24.41 -9.38 -4.65
CA LEU A 330 -25.28 -10.55 -4.71
C LEU A 330 -25.45 -11.25 -3.35
N LYS A 331 -24.67 -10.86 -2.33
CA LYS A 331 -24.68 -11.44 -0.98
C LYS A 331 -24.39 -12.94 -1.03
N THR A 332 -23.35 -13.33 -1.78
CA THR A 332 -22.99 -14.73 -2.08
C THR A 332 -22.58 -15.56 -0.86
N TRP A 333 -22.37 -14.92 0.29
CA TRP A 333 -22.21 -15.58 1.58
C TRP A 333 -23.49 -16.25 2.11
N SER A 334 -24.64 -16.03 1.48
CA SER A 334 -25.93 -16.63 1.84
C SER A 334 -26.42 -17.61 0.77
N ASP A 335 -27.17 -18.63 1.16
CA ASP A 335 -27.79 -19.58 0.23
C ASP A 335 -28.68 -18.89 -0.81
N ASN A 336 -29.36 -17.82 -0.41
CA ASN A 336 -30.16 -17.02 -1.32
C ASN A 336 -29.29 -16.29 -2.36
N GLY A 337 -28.14 -15.73 -1.94
CA GLY A 337 -27.18 -15.12 -2.85
C GLY A 337 -26.57 -16.12 -3.83
N ILE A 338 -26.25 -17.33 -3.37
CA ILE A 338 -25.78 -18.42 -4.23
C ILE A 338 -26.86 -18.81 -5.25
N LYS A 339 -28.13 -18.92 -4.83
CA LYS A 339 -29.26 -19.18 -5.73
C LYS A 339 -29.41 -18.05 -6.77
N LYS A 340 -29.28 -16.78 -6.36
CA LYS A 340 -29.30 -15.62 -7.27
C LYS A 340 -28.18 -15.70 -8.31
N LEU A 341 -26.96 -16.03 -7.90
CA LEU A 341 -25.83 -16.20 -8.83
C LEU A 341 -26.08 -17.32 -9.84
N LYS A 342 -26.61 -18.47 -9.38
CA LYS A 342 -26.97 -19.57 -10.29
C LYS A 342 -28.08 -19.18 -11.28
N LEU A 343 -29.10 -18.46 -10.80
CA LEU A 343 -30.17 -17.95 -11.67
C LEU A 343 -29.65 -16.93 -12.69
N LEU A 344 -28.73 -16.06 -12.28
CA LEU A 344 -28.08 -15.08 -13.15
C LEU A 344 -27.33 -15.77 -14.31
N LEU A 345 -26.50 -16.77 -14.00
CA LEU A 345 -25.81 -17.57 -15.02
C LEU A 345 -26.79 -18.29 -15.95
N ALA A 346 -27.89 -18.83 -15.41
CA ALA A 346 -28.93 -19.46 -16.21
C ALA A 346 -29.64 -18.45 -17.14
N ARG A 347 -29.90 -17.21 -16.69
CA ARG A 347 -30.48 -16.13 -17.52
C ARG A 347 -29.56 -15.72 -18.67
N MET A 348 -28.24 -15.76 -18.46
CA MET A 348 -27.22 -15.53 -19.50
C MET A 348 -27.09 -16.71 -20.48
N GLY A 349 -27.76 -17.82 -20.21
CA GLY A 349 -27.66 -19.05 -21.01
C GLY A 349 -26.36 -19.81 -20.79
N PHE A 350 -25.68 -19.60 -19.66
CA PHE A 350 -24.44 -20.31 -19.32
C PHE A 350 -24.76 -21.54 -18.48
N ALA A 351 -24.46 -22.73 -19.03
CA ALA A 351 -24.69 -23.97 -18.31
C ALA A 351 -23.82 -24.02 -17.05
N LEU A 352 -24.40 -24.41 -15.91
CA LEU A 352 -23.67 -24.44 -14.64
C LEU A 352 -22.44 -25.36 -14.70
N ILE A 353 -22.54 -26.49 -15.41
CA ILE A 353 -21.45 -27.44 -15.60
C ILE A 353 -20.27 -26.78 -16.34
N GLU A 354 -20.54 -25.98 -17.37
CA GLU A 354 -19.50 -25.23 -18.08
C GLU A 354 -18.88 -24.16 -17.19
N CYS A 355 -19.69 -23.48 -16.38
CA CYS A 355 -19.21 -22.46 -15.44
C CYS A 355 -18.34 -23.02 -14.31
N GLN A 356 -18.46 -24.32 -14.02
CA GLN A 356 -17.66 -25.04 -13.03
C GLN A 356 -16.40 -25.70 -13.62
N GLN A 357 -16.27 -25.72 -14.95
CA GLN A 357 -15.03 -26.11 -15.61
C GLN A 357 -13.98 -25.01 -15.45
N LYS A 358 -12.70 -25.40 -15.32
CA LYS A 358 -11.60 -24.42 -15.31
C LYS A 358 -11.71 -23.50 -16.52
N PHE A 359 -11.61 -22.20 -16.30
CA PHE A 359 -11.88 -21.18 -17.30
C PHE A 359 -11.10 -21.39 -18.61
N PRO A 360 -9.80 -21.77 -18.61
CA PRO A 360 -9.10 -22.07 -19.86
C PRO A 360 -9.76 -23.14 -20.72
N TYR A 361 -10.41 -24.14 -20.11
CA TYR A 361 -11.06 -25.26 -20.80
C TYR A 361 -12.56 -25.07 -21.01
N MET A 362 -13.17 -24.03 -20.41
CA MET A 362 -14.58 -23.68 -20.60
C MET A 362 -14.89 -23.42 -22.08
N ASN A 363 -16.11 -23.78 -22.50
CA ASN A 363 -16.60 -23.63 -23.87
C ASN A 363 -16.33 -22.22 -24.44
N ASN A 364 -15.71 -22.18 -25.62
CA ASN A 364 -15.33 -20.93 -26.29
C ASN A 364 -16.54 -20.09 -26.69
N GLU A 365 -17.69 -20.69 -26.97
CA GLU A 365 -18.90 -19.94 -27.30
C GLU A 365 -19.38 -19.09 -26.11
N VAL A 366 -19.34 -19.68 -24.91
CA VAL A 366 -19.70 -18.98 -23.67
C VAL A 366 -18.72 -17.84 -23.42
N LYS A 367 -17.41 -18.06 -23.56
CA LYS A 367 -16.40 -17.00 -23.43
C LYS A 367 -16.63 -15.83 -24.37
N ARG A 368 -17.03 -16.10 -25.63
CA ARG A 368 -17.33 -15.06 -26.62
C ARG A 368 -18.55 -14.23 -26.24
N LYS A 369 -19.60 -14.86 -25.70
CA LYS A 369 -20.84 -14.18 -25.30
C LYS A 369 -20.72 -13.48 -23.94
N MET A 370 -19.75 -13.90 -23.11
CA MET A 370 -19.62 -13.48 -21.71
C MET A 370 -19.70 -11.96 -21.51
N LYS A 371 -18.94 -11.19 -22.29
CA LYS A 371 -18.95 -9.72 -22.17
C LYS A 371 -20.32 -9.11 -22.44
N GLN A 372 -20.92 -9.46 -23.57
CA GLN A 372 -22.24 -8.97 -23.96
C GLN A 372 -23.32 -9.33 -22.92
N GLU A 373 -23.31 -10.56 -22.41
CA GLU A 373 -24.31 -10.99 -21.42
C GLU A 373 -24.07 -10.33 -20.05
N PHE A 374 -22.82 -10.08 -19.67
CA PHE A 374 -22.49 -9.34 -18.45
C PHE A 374 -22.97 -7.89 -18.53
N ASP A 375 -22.66 -7.19 -19.62
CA ASP A 375 -23.11 -5.81 -19.85
C ASP A 375 -24.64 -5.69 -19.85
N ARG A 376 -25.34 -6.75 -20.29
CA ARG A 376 -26.81 -6.79 -20.31
C ARG A 376 -27.43 -7.02 -18.93
N PHE A 377 -26.95 -8.02 -18.18
CA PHE A 377 -27.66 -8.50 -16.99
C PHE A 377 -27.07 -8.03 -15.66
N LEU A 378 -25.77 -7.74 -15.56
CA LEU A 378 -25.14 -7.31 -14.31
C LEU A 378 -25.65 -5.95 -13.78
N PRO A 379 -25.96 -4.95 -14.63
CA PRO A 379 -26.51 -3.68 -14.15
C PRO A 379 -27.82 -3.82 -13.35
N GLU A 380 -28.65 -4.82 -13.65
CA GLU A 380 -29.89 -5.12 -12.89
C GLU A 380 -29.61 -5.44 -11.40
N TYR A 381 -28.38 -5.81 -11.07
CA TYR A 381 -27.93 -6.13 -9.71
C TYR A 381 -27.01 -5.06 -9.11
N GLY A 382 -26.90 -3.89 -9.76
CA GLY A 382 -26.03 -2.79 -9.33
C GLY A 382 -24.54 -3.05 -9.56
N LEU A 383 -24.21 -3.95 -10.49
CA LEU A 383 -22.85 -4.26 -10.93
C LEU A 383 -22.57 -3.52 -12.25
N ASN A 384 -22.54 -2.18 -12.19
CA ASN A 384 -22.42 -1.33 -13.39
C ASN A 384 -20.99 -1.31 -13.94
N ASP A 385 -20.00 -1.07 -13.06
CA ASP A 385 -18.60 -0.90 -13.46
C ASP A 385 -17.84 -2.22 -13.43
N PHE A 386 -18.38 -3.22 -14.12
CA PHE A 386 -17.87 -4.59 -14.04
C PHE A 386 -16.56 -4.81 -14.80
N TYR A 387 -16.35 -4.07 -15.88
CA TYR A 387 -15.14 -4.11 -16.68
C TYR A 387 -14.25 -2.92 -16.33
N TYR A 388 -12.93 -3.17 -16.32
CA TYR A 388 -11.93 -2.12 -16.19
C TYR A 388 -10.83 -2.35 -17.22
N ARG A 389 -10.18 -1.25 -17.62
CA ARG A 389 -9.07 -1.28 -18.56
C ARG A 389 -7.86 -1.92 -17.88
N SER A 390 -7.30 -2.99 -18.44
CA SER A 390 -6.22 -3.77 -17.83
C SER A 390 -5.12 -4.11 -18.84
N PHE A 391 -4.02 -4.67 -18.36
CA PHE A 391 -2.86 -5.05 -19.16
C PHE A 391 -2.68 -6.57 -19.19
N LEU A 392 -2.40 -7.08 -20.38
CA LEU A 392 -2.13 -8.48 -20.66
C LEU A 392 -0.77 -8.62 -21.32
N ARG A 393 0.05 -9.54 -20.82
CA ARG A 393 1.32 -9.92 -21.45
C ARG A 393 1.21 -11.29 -22.10
N LEU A 394 1.67 -11.37 -23.35
CA LEU A 394 1.79 -12.65 -24.05
C LEU A 394 2.99 -13.44 -23.54
N HIS A 395 2.77 -14.72 -23.31
CA HIS A 395 3.80 -15.65 -22.90
C HIS A 395 3.77 -16.90 -23.79
N GLY A 396 4.89 -17.21 -24.44
CA GLY A 396 4.97 -18.29 -25.41
C GLY A 396 4.04 -18.05 -26.61
N TYR A 397 3.39 -19.11 -27.10
CA TYR A 397 2.62 -19.09 -28.34
C TYR A 397 1.18 -18.57 -28.20
N SER A 398 0.55 -18.79 -27.05
CA SER A 398 -0.88 -18.50 -26.87
C SER A 398 -1.28 -18.15 -25.44
N SER A 399 -0.39 -18.31 -24.46
CA SER A 399 -0.70 -17.98 -23.07
C SER A 399 -0.67 -16.46 -22.88
N ARG A 400 -1.59 -15.97 -22.05
CA ARG A 400 -1.65 -14.57 -21.65
C ARG A 400 -1.68 -14.51 -20.13
N VAL A 401 -0.94 -13.58 -19.57
CA VAL A 401 -0.91 -13.31 -18.14
C VAL A 401 -1.46 -11.91 -17.90
N SER A 402 -2.47 -11.79 -17.03
CA SER A 402 -3.04 -10.51 -16.62
C SER A 402 -2.17 -9.87 -15.55
N ALA A 403 -1.99 -8.55 -15.62
CA ALA A 403 -1.26 -7.79 -14.61
C ALA A 403 -1.91 -7.96 -13.22
N ALA A 404 -3.25 -8.00 -13.14
CA ALA A 404 -3.95 -8.23 -11.87
C ALA A 404 -3.69 -9.63 -11.31
N ASP A 405 -3.70 -10.65 -12.17
CA ASP A 405 -3.38 -12.03 -11.78
C ASP A 405 -1.93 -12.14 -11.27
N VAL A 406 -0.98 -11.43 -11.91
CA VAL A 406 0.41 -11.33 -11.43
C VAL A 406 0.44 -10.72 -10.03
N VAL A 407 -0.18 -9.55 -9.84
CA VAL A 407 -0.18 -8.88 -8.54
C VAL A 407 -0.71 -9.80 -7.44
N TYR A 408 -1.87 -10.42 -7.64
CA TYR A 408 -2.44 -11.33 -6.64
C TYR A 408 -1.49 -12.48 -6.31
N GLY A 409 -0.83 -13.06 -7.31
CA GLY A 409 0.14 -14.12 -7.11
C GLY A 409 1.37 -13.67 -6.33
N ILE A 410 1.96 -12.52 -6.70
CA ILE A 410 3.15 -11.97 -6.03
C ILE A 410 2.83 -11.53 -4.60
N THR A 411 1.71 -10.86 -4.37
CA THR A 411 1.28 -10.49 -3.01
C THR A 411 1.14 -11.72 -2.12
N ALA A 412 0.57 -12.82 -2.63
CA ALA A 412 0.45 -14.05 -1.85
C ALA A 412 1.81 -14.71 -1.53
N LEU A 413 2.79 -14.60 -2.43
CA LEU A 413 4.16 -15.08 -2.17
C LEU A 413 4.87 -14.22 -1.10
N LEU A 414 4.67 -12.90 -1.15
CA LEU A 414 5.17 -11.98 -0.13
C LEU A 414 4.55 -12.24 1.24
N GLU A 415 3.30 -12.71 1.29
CA GLU A 415 2.58 -13.06 2.51
C GLU A 415 2.62 -14.57 2.81
N SER A 416 3.70 -15.28 2.47
CA SER A 416 3.75 -16.76 2.51
C SER A 416 3.17 -17.36 3.79
N PHE A 417 2.05 -18.07 3.61
CA PHE A 417 1.11 -18.44 4.67
C PHE A 417 1.44 -19.74 5.40
N LEU A 418 2.37 -20.57 4.88
CA LEU A 418 2.62 -21.93 5.35
C LEU A 418 4.04 -22.39 4.96
N GLY A 419 5.05 -22.02 5.75
CA GLY A 419 6.34 -22.68 5.76
C GLY A 419 6.66 -23.17 7.16
N SER A 420 6.65 -24.49 7.39
CA SER A 420 6.96 -25.16 8.66
C SER A 420 8.41 -25.00 9.14
N GLY A 421 9.12 -24.00 8.64
CA GLY A 421 10.55 -23.79 8.91
C GLY A 421 10.95 -22.35 8.67
N GLY A 422 10.63 -21.46 9.61
CA GLY A 422 11.34 -20.19 9.83
C GLY A 422 11.76 -19.39 8.61
N SER A 423 10.97 -19.37 7.53
CA SER A 423 11.35 -18.68 6.30
C SER A 423 11.37 -17.18 6.57
N SER A 424 12.54 -16.56 6.40
CA SER A 424 12.72 -15.14 6.65
C SER A 424 12.01 -14.29 5.58
N ALA A 425 11.56 -13.08 5.92
CA ALA A 425 10.93 -12.15 4.98
C ALA A 425 11.81 -11.89 3.73
N SER A 426 13.14 -11.95 3.89
CA SER A 426 14.10 -11.85 2.79
C SER A 426 13.99 -13.00 1.79
N GLN A 427 13.75 -14.23 2.27
CA GLN A 427 13.55 -15.39 1.38
C GLN A 427 12.25 -15.25 0.59
N GLN A 428 11.16 -14.87 1.25
CA GLN A 428 9.85 -14.65 0.61
C GLN A 428 9.94 -13.55 -0.45
N PHE A 429 10.65 -12.47 -0.15
CA PHE A 429 10.95 -11.41 -1.11
C PHE A 429 11.73 -11.95 -2.32
N GLY A 430 12.74 -12.78 -2.12
CA GLY A 430 13.49 -13.42 -3.20
C GLY A 430 12.62 -14.33 -4.08
N GLU A 431 11.75 -15.14 -3.47
CA GLU A 431 10.80 -15.99 -4.20
C GLU A 431 9.80 -15.17 -5.03
N ALA A 432 9.29 -14.08 -4.47
CA ALA A 432 8.43 -13.13 -5.17
C ALA A 432 9.16 -12.40 -6.31
N TYR A 433 10.40 -11.96 -6.06
CA TYR A 433 11.26 -11.31 -7.06
C TYR A 433 11.54 -12.23 -8.26
N ASP A 434 11.78 -13.52 -8.00
CA ASP A 434 11.96 -14.54 -9.02
C ASP A 434 10.69 -14.84 -9.82
N ALA A 435 9.54 -14.90 -9.14
CA ALA A 435 8.25 -15.23 -9.73
C ALA A 435 7.75 -14.15 -10.71
N LEU A 436 8.18 -12.91 -10.55
CA LEU A 436 7.85 -11.81 -11.47
C LEU A 436 8.57 -11.96 -12.83
N SER A 437 9.64 -12.74 -12.90
CA SER A 437 10.33 -13.06 -14.14
C SER A 437 9.58 -14.15 -14.93
N LEU A 438 9.38 -13.94 -16.24
CA LEU A 438 8.63 -14.89 -17.10
C LEU A 438 9.21 -16.32 -17.16
N ASN A 439 10.47 -16.51 -16.78
CA ASN A 439 11.10 -17.83 -16.78
C ASN A 439 10.57 -18.73 -15.64
N ASN A 440 9.87 -18.17 -14.66
CA ASN A 440 9.48 -18.85 -13.42
C ASN A 440 7.95 -18.87 -13.21
N LEU A 441 7.19 -19.16 -14.27
CA LEU A 441 5.71 -19.18 -14.19
C LEU A 441 5.16 -20.18 -13.17
N ASP A 442 5.86 -21.27 -12.89
CA ASP A 442 5.40 -22.24 -11.88
C ASP A 442 5.40 -21.65 -10.46
N LYS A 443 6.41 -20.82 -10.13
CA LYS A 443 6.44 -20.08 -8.86
C LYS A 443 5.28 -19.09 -8.80
N LEU A 444 5.06 -18.34 -9.89
CA LEU A 444 3.94 -17.41 -9.98
C LEU A 444 2.58 -18.10 -9.83
N ARG A 445 2.38 -19.23 -10.52
CA ARG A 445 1.15 -20.04 -10.41
C ARG A 445 0.96 -20.55 -8.98
N SER A 446 2.02 -20.99 -8.30
CA SER A 446 1.95 -21.36 -6.88
C SER A 446 1.43 -20.18 -6.03
N GLY A 447 1.97 -18.98 -6.25
CA GLY A 447 1.48 -17.75 -5.63
C GLY A 447 0.00 -17.48 -5.91
N MET A 448 -0.42 -17.58 -7.18
CA MET A 448 -1.83 -17.41 -7.56
C MET A 448 -2.73 -18.41 -6.84
N GLN A 449 -2.32 -19.68 -6.73
CA GLN A 449 -3.05 -20.72 -5.99
C GLN A 449 -3.14 -20.41 -4.48
N GLN A 450 -2.14 -19.77 -3.89
CA GLN A 450 -2.20 -19.28 -2.51
C GLN A 450 -3.19 -18.11 -2.36
N ALA A 451 -3.19 -17.15 -3.28
CA ALA A 451 -4.16 -16.04 -3.30
C ALA A 451 -5.62 -16.53 -3.35
N ILE A 452 -5.91 -17.65 -4.04
CA ILE A 452 -7.26 -18.28 -4.01
C ILE A 452 -7.66 -18.69 -2.60
N LYS A 453 -6.73 -19.31 -1.86
CA LYS A 453 -6.98 -19.79 -0.50
C LYS A 453 -7.28 -18.62 0.42
N VAL A 454 -6.52 -17.54 0.31
CA VAL A 454 -6.76 -16.28 1.04
C VAL A 454 -8.13 -15.71 0.70
N GLN A 455 -8.50 -15.59 -0.58
CA GLN A 455 -9.80 -15.03 -0.96
C GLN A 455 -10.98 -15.89 -0.49
N ARG A 456 -10.85 -17.22 -0.52
CA ARG A 456 -11.85 -18.14 0.06
C ARG A 456 -11.96 -17.97 1.58
N ALA A 457 -10.84 -17.80 2.28
CA ALA A 457 -10.83 -17.53 3.71
C ALA A 457 -11.51 -16.19 4.03
N ILE A 458 -11.24 -15.13 3.26
CA ILE A 458 -11.91 -13.82 3.37
C ILE A 458 -13.43 -13.98 3.27
N LEU A 459 -13.92 -14.67 2.23
CA LEU A 459 -15.36 -14.86 2.05
C LEU A 459 -15.99 -15.66 3.20
N ARG A 460 -15.34 -16.72 3.68
CA ARG A 460 -15.87 -17.60 4.74
C ARG A 460 -15.89 -16.92 6.10
N GLN A 461 -14.77 -16.32 6.50
CA GLN A 461 -14.69 -15.53 7.73
C GLN A 461 -15.61 -14.32 7.67
N GLY A 462 -15.72 -13.70 6.50
CA GLY A 462 -16.58 -12.54 6.30
C GLY A 462 -18.04 -12.93 6.41
N SER A 463 -18.43 -14.06 5.80
CA SER A 463 -19.75 -14.65 5.96
C SER A 463 -20.10 -14.88 7.42
N ALA A 464 -19.19 -15.51 8.18
CA ALA A 464 -19.38 -15.77 9.60
C ALA A 464 -19.59 -14.45 10.39
N ALA A 465 -18.72 -13.47 10.17
CA ALA A 465 -18.79 -12.17 10.84
C ALA A 465 -20.07 -11.37 10.49
N ILE A 466 -20.56 -11.49 9.24
CA ILE A 466 -21.75 -10.78 8.74
C ILE A 466 -23.06 -11.43 9.19
N THR A 467 -23.07 -12.74 9.39
CA THR A 467 -24.28 -13.53 9.70
C THR A 467 -24.47 -13.74 11.20
N LYS A 468 -23.38 -13.95 11.95
CA LYS A 468 -23.41 -14.12 13.40
C LYS A 468 -23.61 -12.77 14.10
N THR A 469 -24.71 -12.66 14.84
CA THR A 469 -25.07 -11.44 15.56
C THR A 469 -24.01 -11.11 16.61
N GLY A 470 -23.58 -9.84 16.63
CA GLY A 470 -22.61 -9.35 17.60
C GLY A 470 -21.13 -9.59 17.26
N CYS A 471 -20.77 -10.28 16.19
CA CYS A 471 -19.36 -10.40 15.79
C CYS A 471 -18.75 -9.05 15.38
N ILE A 472 -19.51 -8.25 14.62
CA ILE A 472 -19.11 -6.89 14.26
C ILE A 472 -19.66 -5.93 15.33
N ARG A 473 -18.77 -5.30 16.09
CA ARG A 473 -19.13 -4.28 17.07
C ARG A 473 -19.07 -2.91 16.41
N SER A 474 -20.09 -2.08 16.62
CA SER A 474 -20.18 -0.75 16.04
C SER A 474 -20.18 0.31 17.14
N GLY A 475 -19.07 1.03 17.31
CA GLY A 475 -18.98 2.21 18.16
C GLY A 475 -19.50 3.49 17.49
N ARG A 476 -19.36 4.64 18.17
CA ARG A 476 -19.73 5.96 17.63
C ARG A 476 -18.86 6.32 16.43
N LYS A 477 -17.53 6.28 16.60
CA LYS A 477 -16.52 6.69 15.60
C LYS A 477 -16.16 5.59 14.59
N PHE A 478 -16.04 4.34 15.03
CA PHE A 478 -15.58 3.22 14.18
C PHE A 478 -16.30 1.90 14.45
N ARG A 479 -16.07 0.91 13.59
CA ARG A 479 -16.47 -0.50 13.78
C ARG A 479 -15.25 -1.37 13.98
N TRP A 480 -15.42 -2.47 14.69
CA TRP A 480 -14.35 -3.44 14.86
C TRP A 480 -14.84 -4.89 14.85
N VAL A 481 -13.93 -5.79 14.49
CA VAL A 481 -14.14 -7.24 14.47
C VAL A 481 -12.86 -7.95 14.92
N LYS A 482 -13.01 -8.96 15.77
CA LYS A 482 -11.94 -9.92 16.08
C LYS A 482 -12.22 -11.19 15.29
N VAL A 483 -11.28 -11.61 14.45
CA VAL A 483 -11.37 -12.84 13.67
C VAL A 483 -11.33 -14.02 14.65
N GLU A 484 -12.30 -14.93 14.53
CA GLU A 484 -12.38 -16.11 15.38
C GLU A 484 -11.32 -17.14 15.00
N ASP A 485 -10.72 -17.79 16.00
CA ASP A 485 -9.72 -18.83 15.78
C ASP A 485 -10.33 -19.98 14.96
N SER A 486 -9.80 -20.17 13.76
CA SER A 486 -10.28 -21.15 12.81
C SER A 486 -9.14 -21.54 11.86
N ILE A 487 -9.33 -22.64 11.11
CA ILE A 487 -8.36 -23.06 10.08
C ILE A 487 -8.13 -21.96 9.05
N ASP A 488 -9.15 -21.14 8.78
CA ASP A 488 -9.08 -20.05 7.80
C ASP A 488 -8.44 -18.78 8.37
N ALA A 489 -8.45 -18.57 9.70
CA ALA A 489 -7.88 -17.39 10.36
C ALA A 489 -6.38 -17.24 10.08
N LYS A 490 -5.64 -18.33 9.93
CA LYS A 490 -4.20 -18.31 9.60
C LYS A 490 -3.90 -17.59 8.27
N TYR A 491 -4.86 -17.59 7.32
CA TYR A 491 -4.73 -16.88 6.05
C TYR A 491 -4.98 -15.38 6.18
N LEU A 492 -5.55 -14.92 7.30
CA LEU A 492 -5.81 -13.52 7.59
C LEU A 492 -4.79 -12.92 8.58
N GLY A 493 -3.82 -13.70 9.05
CA GLY A 493 -2.75 -13.26 9.93
C GLY A 493 -1.66 -12.41 9.25
N TYR A 494 -1.96 -11.83 8.09
CA TYR A 494 -1.04 -11.02 7.28
C TYR A 494 -1.68 -9.68 6.89
N PRO A 495 -0.89 -8.60 6.77
CA PRO A 495 -1.42 -7.25 6.64
C PRO A 495 -2.34 -7.01 5.43
N GLN A 496 -1.95 -7.40 4.22
CA GLN A 496 -2.77 -7.19 3.01
C GLN A 496 -3.97 -8.13 2.99
N ALA A 497 -3.81 -9.37 3.45
CA ALA A 497 -4.93 -10.30 3.60
C ALA A 497 -6.01 -9.74 4.55
N LEU A 498 -5.61 -9.23 5.72
CA LEU A 498 -6.54 -8.64 6.69
C LEU A 498 -7.11 -7.30 6.21
N THR A 499 -6.33 -6.51 5.48
CA THR A 499 -6.80 -5.28 4.81
C THR A 499 -7.94 -5.60 3.83
N LYS A 500 -7.75 -6.59 2.95
CA LYS A 500 -8.79 -7.06 2.00
C LYS A 500 -10.03 -7.55 2.73
N PHE A 501 -9.85 -8.25 3.85
CA PHE A 501 -10.95 -8.67 4.71
C PHE A 501 -11.77 -7.49 5.25
N CYS A 502 -11.10 -6.45 5.74
CA CYS A 502 -11.80 -5.27 6.23
C CYS A 502 -12.57 -4.54 5.11
N TYR A 503 -11.98 -4.36 3.93
CA TYR A 503 -12.71 -3.78 2.78
C TYR A 503 -13.93 -4.60 2.39
N PHE A 504 -13.80 -5.93 2.34
CA PHE A 504 -14.91 -6.83 2.06
C PHE A 504 -16.07 -6.62 3.05
N LEU A 505 -15.77 -6.55 4.35
CA LEU A 505 -16.77 -6.30 5.38
C LEU A 505 -17.40 -4.90 5.27
N MET A 506 -16.60 -3.86 5.00
CA MET A 506 -17.10 -2.49 4.81
C MET A 506 -18.08 -2.42 3.64
N ASP A 507 -17.71 -3.01 2.50
CA ASP A 507 -18.56 -3.07 1.31
C ASP A 507 -19.82 -3.89 1.59
N ALA A 508 -19.71 -5.05 2.25
CA ALA A 508 -20.87 -5.87 2.61
C ALA A 508 -21.86 -5.16 3.56
N LEU A 509 -21.35 -4.41 4.55
CA LEU A 509 -22.17 -3.62 5.47
C LEU A 509 -22.84 -2.45 4.73
N ARG A 510 -22.14 -1.80 3.79
CA ARG A 510 -22.72 -0.76 2.94
C ARG A 510 -23.88 -1.29 2.12
N GLU A 511 -23.75 -2.48 1.51
CA GLU A 511 -24.83 -3.15 0.76
C GLU A 511 -25.97 -3.68 1.65
N LYS A 512 -25.78 -3.68 2.98
CA LYS A 512 -26.84 -3.89 3.98
C LYS A 512 -27.48 -2.57 4.47
N GLY A 513 -27.08 -1.43 3.94
CA GLY A 513 -27.60 -0.10 4.32
C GLY A 513 -26.92 0.53 5.53
N ALA A 514 -25.80 -0.02 6.01
CA ALA A 514 -25.06 0.59 7.11
C ALA A 514 -24.32 1.84 6.64
N ARG A 515 -24.29 2.89 7.49
CA ARG A 515 -23.48 4.10 7.24
C ARG A 515 -22.01 3.75 7.09
N MET A 516 -21.27 4.42 6.22
CA MET A 516 -19.82 4.26 6.14
C MET A 516 -19.18 4.70 7.45
N LYS A 517 -18.42 3.79 8.07
CA LYS A 517 -17.54 4.09 9.19
C LYS A 517 -16.24 3.32 8.94
N PRO A 518 -15.10 3.88 9.36
CA PRO A 518 -13.92 3.11 9.69
C PRO A 518 -14.11 1.68 10.18
N MET A 519 -13.21 0.79 9.77
CA MET A 519 -13.21 -0.61 10.21
C MET A 519 -11.85 -1.05 10.73
N LEU A 520 -11.84 -1.59 11.95
CA LEU A 520 -10.70 -2.26 12.57
C LEU A 520 -10.93 -3.77 12.56
N CYS A 521 -9.95 -4.54 12.09
CA CYS A 521 -9.96 -5.98 12.17
C CYS A 521 -8.75 -6.45 12.98
N ALA A 522 -8.97 -7.39 13.90
CA ALA A 522 -7.91 -8.01 14.68
C ALA A 522 -7.86 -9.51 14.38
N CYS A 523 -6.67 -10.05 14.13
CA CYS A 523 -6.44 -11.47 13.86
C CYS A 523 -5.19 -11.94 14.61
N ALA A 524 -5.15 -13.22 15.02
CA ALA A 524 -3.93 -13.80 15.55
C ALA A 524 -2.78 -13.63 14.54
N SER A 525 -1.61 -13.18 15.03
CA SER A 525 -0.39 -13.06 14.23
C SER A 525 0.25 -14.44 14.02
N GLN A 526 1.22 -14.51 13.10
CA GLN A 526 2.10 -15.68 12.96
C GLN A 526 2.99 -15.90 14.19
N GLU A 527 3.23 -14.83 14.97
CA GLU A 527 4.03 -14.90 16.19
C GLU A 527 3.16 -15.24 17.40
N LEU A 528 3.57 -16.25 18.16
CA LEU A 528 2.88 -16.70 19.38
C LEU A 528 2.65 -15.52 20.34
N GLY A 529 1.40 -15.32 20.74
CA GLY A 529 0.99 -14.31 21.70
C GLY A 529 0.83 -12.89 21.15
N LYS A 530 1.07 -12.65 19.84
CA LYS A 530 0.82 -11.36 19.20
C LYS A 530 -0.47 -11.38 18.37
N ILE A 531 -1.16 -10.25 18.35
CA ILE A 531 -2.31 -9.98 17.47
C ILE A 531 -1.91 -8.97 16.41
N LEU A 532 -2.30 -9.24 15.16
CA LEU A 532 -2.28 -8.29 14.07
C LEU A 532 -3.59 -7.49 14.07
N VAL A 533 -3.50 -6.17 14.14
CA VAL A 533 -4.64 -5.25 14.03
C VAL A 533 -4.45 -4.39 12.79
N VAL A 534 -5.46 -4.34 11.94
CA VAL A 534 -5.48 -3.52 10.71
C VAL A 534 -6.72 -2.63 10.72
N GLY A 535 -6.55 -1.34 10.46
CA GLY A 535 -7.63 -0.36 10.43
C GLY A 535 -7.74 0.33 9.09
N VAL A 536 -8.82 0.12 8.34
CA VAL A 536 -9.06 0.72 7.02
C VAL A 536 -10.14 1.80 7.07
N CYS A 537 -10.02 2.75 6.14
CA CYS A 537 -11.01 3.79 5.88
C CYS A 537 -11.85 3.48 4.64
N GLY A 538 -12.89 4.28 4.38
CA GLY A 538 -13.64 4.14 3.13
C GLY A 538 -12.72 4.32 1.92
N LYS A 539 -13.07 3.66 0.80
CA LYS A 539 -12.32 3.79 -0.46
C LYS A 539 -12.15 5.28 -0.83
N PRO A 540 -10.96 5.69 -1.33
CA PRO A 540 -10.73 7.05 -1.81
C PRO A 540 -11.79 7.42 -2.85
N ARG A 541 -12.41 8.61 -2.72
CA ARG A 541 -13.38 9.16 -3.68
C ARG A 541 -13.03 10.60 -3.96
N LEU A 542 -13.11 10.99 -5.23
CA LEU A 542 -12.90 12.36 -5.67
C LEU A 542 -13.87 13.31 -4.92
N GLY A 543 -13.34 14.40 -4.35
CA GLY A 543 -14.14 15.43 -3.65
C GLY A 543 -14.81 15.01 -2.34
N ALA A 544 -14.58 13.79 -1.83
CA ALA A 544 -15.01 13.42 -0.49
C ALA A 544 -13.94 13.84 0.54
N GLU A 545 -14.33 14.54 1.61
CA GLU A 545 -13.47 14.68 2.80
C GLU A 545 -13.05 13.26 3.23
N LEU A 546 -11.76 12.93 3.10
CA LEU A 546 -11.20 11.69 3.60
C LEU A 546 -11.33 11.70 5.12
N ARG A 547 -12.41 11.12 5.64
CA ARG A 547 -12.56 10.85 7.08
C ARG A 547 -11.74 9.63 7.40
N VAL A 548 -10.47 9.85 7.74
CA VAL A 548 -9.55 8.79 8.15
C VAL A 548 -9.81 8.39 9.60
N LEU A 549 -9.59 7.11 9.92
CA LEU A 549 -9.31 6.67 11.27
C LEU A 549 -8.02 7.37 11.70
N GLY A 550 -8.14 8.40 12.53
CA GLY A 550 -7.01 8.88 13.29
C GLY A 550 -6.56 7.82 14.30
N LEU A 551 -6.03 6.66 13.88
CA LEU A 551 -5.03 5.97 14.71
C LEU A 551 -3.75 6.81 14.77
N GLY A 552 -3.54 7.73 13.81
CA GLY A 552 -2.63 8.87 13.90
C GLY A 552 -2.97 9.87 15.00
N GLU A 553 -4.25 10.16 15.24
CA GLU A 553 -4.69 11.07 16.32
C GLU A 553 -4.83 10.32 17.67
N VAL A 554 -5.17 9.04 17.68
CA VAL A 554 -5.06 8.18 18.87
C VAL A 554 -3.58 7.99 19.28
N LYS A 555 -2.63 8.12 18.34
CA LYS A 555 -1.18 8.18 18.63
C LYS A 555 -0.74 9.48 19.32
N HIS A 556 -1.54 10.56 19.28
CA HIS A 556 -1.22 11.82 19.98
C HIS A 556 -1.79 11.86 21.40
N LYS A 557 -2.75 10.99 21.75
CA LYS A 557 -3.32 10.84 23.10
C LYS A 557 -2.61 9.83 24.02
N LEU A 558 -1.55 9.18 23.54
CA LEU A 558 -0.70 8.28 24.32
C LEU A 558 0.73 8.71 24.07
N SER A 559 1.44 9.15 25.11
CA SER A 559 2.83 9.56 24.97
C SER A 559 3.65 8.40 24.39
N LEU A 560 4.66 8.74 23.57
CA LEU A 560 5.58 7.76 23.00
C LEU A 560 6.29 6.92 24.09
N ASP A 561 6.32 7.41 25.33
CA ASP A 561 6.88 6.72 26.50
C ASP A 561 5.89 5.72 27.13
N GLU A 562 4.59 5.99 27.13
CA GLU A 562 3.56 5.05 27.61
C GLU A 562 3.41 3.83 26.68
N LEU A 563 3.57 4.02 25.37
CA LEU A 563 3.56 2.92 24.39
C LEU A 563 4.83 2.05 24.44
N ASN A 564 5.95 2.56 24.95
CA ASN A 564 7.15 1.77 25.19
C ASN A 564 7.07 0.95 26.50
N HIS A 565 6.27 1.41 27.48
CA HIS A 565 6.06 0.72 28.76
C HIS A 565 4.88 -0.27 28.74
N LEU A 566 3.85 -0.02 27.94
CA LEU A 566 2.84 -1.01 27.63
C LEU A 566 3.44 -2.04 26.66
N ALA A 567 3.17 -3.32 26.85
CA ALA A 567 3.66 -4.40 25.96
C ALA A 567 3.03 -4.39 24.55
N TRP A 568 2.69 -3.21 24.01
CA TRP A 568 2.44 -2.93 22.61
C TRP A 568 3.77 -2.71 21.90
N GLY A 569 4.44 -3.81 21.54
CA GLY A 569 5.58 -3.71 20.64
C GLY A 569 5.14 -3.20 19.27
N HIS A 570 5.60 -2.00 18.88
CA HIS A 570 5.63 -1.59 17.48
C HIS A 570 6.54 -2.55 16.71
N ASP A 571 5.99 -3.65 16.18
CA ASP A 571 6.73 -4.40 15.19
C ASP A 571 6.74 -3.61 13.89
N LYS A 572 7.95 -3.21 13.52
CA LYS A 572 8.28 -2.27 12.45
C LYS A 572 7.87 -2.77 11.06
N ARG A 573 7.40 -4.04 10.97
CA ARG A 573 7.00 -4.80 9.77
C ARG A 573 5.83 -4.26 8.96
N SER A 574 4.89 -3.52 9.53
CA SER A 574 3.61 -3.29 8.84
C SER A 574 2.96 -1.91 8.97
N SER A 575 3.65 -0.85 9.42
CA SER A 575 3.07 0.51 9.38
C SER A 575 2.74 1.06 7.97
N ARG A 576 2.67 0.19 6.95
CA ARG A 576 2.83 0.48 5.51
C ARG A 576 1.90 -0.35 4.60
N ALA A 577 0.83 -0.94 5.12
CA ALA A 577 -0.12 -1.64 4.26
C ALA A 577 -1.29 -0.74 3.87
N SER A 578 -1.13 0.04 2.79
CA SER A 578 -2.21 0.76 2.11
C SER A 578 -2.92 1.80 3.00
N VAL A 579 -4.14 2.22 2.66
CA VAL A 579 -5.05 3.09 3.43
C VAL A 579 -5.47 2.45 4.80
N ALA A 580 -4.61 1.57 5.33
CA ALA A 580 -4.78 0.81 6.55
C ALA A 580 -3.63 1.05 7.55
N ASP A 581 -3.97 1.46 8.78
CA ASP A 581 -3.03 1.50 9.91
C ASP A 581 -2.89 0.09 10.49
N VAL A 582 -1.65 -0.42 10.60
CA VAL A 582 -1.38 -1.76 11.16
C VAL A 582 -0.61 -1.66 12.46
N VAL A 583 -1.09 -2.36 13.49
CA VAL A 583 -0.51 -2.40 14.83
C VAL A 583 -0.44 -3.85 15.32
N TYR A 584 0.63 -4.20 16.05
CA TYR A 584 0.71 -5.46 16.77
C TYR A 584 0.53 -5.23 18.28
N GLY A 585 -0.22 -6.09 18.95
CA GLY A 585 -0.49 -5.96 20.39
C GLY A 585 -0.70 -7.30 21.08
N ILE A 586 -0.79 -7.26 22.41
CA ILE A 586 -1.12 -8.42 23.26
C ILE A 586 -2.65 -8.49 23.47
N THR A 587 -3.20 -9.71 23.40
CA THR A 587 -4.64 -10.01 23.45
C THR A 587 -5.39 -9.33 24.59
N ALA A 588 -4.82 -9.32 25.80
CA ALA A 588 -5.47 -8.75 26.99
C ALA A 588 -5.63 -7.22 26.92
N LEU A 589 -4.66 -6.52 26.31
CA LEU A 589 -4.68 -5.06 26.19
C LEU A 589 -5.68 -4.59 25.12
N LEU A 590 -5.82 -5.37 24.04
CA LEU A 590 -6.73 -5.06 22.94
C LEU A 590 -8.20 -5.13 23.37
N GLU A 591 -8.59 -6.14 24.15
CA GLU A 591 -9.98 -6.29 24.59
C GLU A 591 -10.42 -5.17 25.53
N SER A 592 -9.52 -4.68 26.39
CA SER A 592 -9.77 -3.51 27.24
C SER A 592 -9.89 -2.21 26.42
N PHE A 593 -8.98 -1.99 25.46
CA PHE A 593 -9.02 -0.83 24.56
C PHE A 593 -10.29 -0.81 23.68
N LEU A 594 -10.67 -1.94 23.10
CA LEU A 594 -11.86 -2.05 22.24
C LEU A 594 -13.17 -1.94 23.02
N SER A 595 -13.18 -2.31 24.31
CA SER A 595 -14.34 -2.22 25.20
C SER A 595 -14.56 -0.81 25.77
N SER A 596 -13.51 -0.02 25.97
CA SER A 596 -13.59 1.37 26.47
C SER A 596 -14.01 2.39 25.40
N GLY A 597 -14.28 1.95 24.17
CA GLY A 597 -14.64 2.82 23.05
C GLY A 597 -13.52 3.77 22.62
N GLY A 598 -12.28 3.54 23.09
CA GLY A 598 -11.14 4.41 22.86
C GLY A 598 -11.13 5.70 23.70
N SER A 599 -11.82 5.74 24.84
CA SER A 599 -12.07 6.99 25.60
C SER A 599 -11.51 7.05 27.03
N SER A 600 -11.18 5.93 27.70
CA SER A 600 -10.82 5.96 29.14
C SER A 600 -9.52 5.23 29.53
N ALA A 601 -8.60 5.04 28.58
CA ALA A 601 -7.42 4.20 28.82
C ALA A 601 -6.26 4.91 29.56
N SER A 602 -6.26 6.24 29.70
CA SER A 602 -5.16 6.94 30.39
C SER A 602 -5.23 6.80 31.93
N GLN A 603 -6.42 6.94 32.54
CA GLN A 603 -6.55 6.93 34.00
C GLN A 603 -6.65 5.53 34.64
N GLN A 604 -7.32 4.56 34.00
CA GLN A 604 -7.52 3.23 34.58
C GLN A 604 -6.31 2.28 34.42
N PHE A 605 -5.39 2.58 33.52
CA PHE A 605 -4.24 1.71 33.24
C PHE A 605 -3.03 2.00 34.14
N GLY A 606 -2.90 3.21 34.69
CA GLY A 606 -1.93 3.51 35.75
C GLY A 606 -2.18 2.69 37.02
N GLU A 607 -3.45 2.61 37.46
CA GLU A 607 -3.83 1.86 38.67
C GLU A 607 -3.69 0.32 38.50
N ALA A 608 -3.94 -0.21 37.29
CA ALA A 608 -3.76 -1.63 36.99
C ALA A 608 -2.27 -2.03 36.88
N TYR A 609 -1.40 -1.11 36.42
CA TYR A 609 0.04 -1.32 36.35
C TYR A 609 0.69 -1.27 37.74
N ASP A 610 0.26 -0.35 38.61
CA ASP A 610 0.69 -0.30 40.02
C ASP A 610 0.31 -1.56 40.79
N ALA A 611 -0.87 -2.14 40.52
CA ALA A 611 -1.30 -3.39 41.14
C ALA A 611 -0.51 -4.63 40.67
N LEU A 612 0.04 -4.61 39.44
CA LEU A 612 0.84 -5.69 38.85
C LEU A 612 2.35 -5.54 39.12
N SER A 613 2.84 -4.32 39.28
CA SER A 613 4.24 -4.01 39.64
C SER A 613 4.60 -4.44 41.06
N LEU A 614 3.64 -4.47 41.98
CA LEU A 614 3.86 -4.85 43.38
C LEU A 614 4.06 -6.37 43.62
N ASN A 615 3.78 -7.23 42.64
CA ASN A 615 3.87 -8.69 42.80
C ASN A 615 5.07 -9.36 42.10
N ASN A 616 5.96 -8.60 41.45
CA ASN A 616 7.17 -9.14 40.80
C ASN A 616 8.50 -8.70 41.45
N LEU A 617 8.44 -8.18 42.68
CA LEU A 617 9.58 -8.12 43.59
C LEU A 617 9.45 -9.21 44.65
N ARG A 618 9.55 -10.47 44.23
CA ARG A 618 10.02 -11.62 45.04
C ARG A 618 10.39 -12.81 44.17
#